data_AF-A0A7V8R5R6-F1
#
_entry.id   AF-A0A7V8R5R6-F1
#
_cell.length_a   1.000
_cell.length_b   1.000
_cell.length_c   1.000
_cell.angle_alpha   90.00
_cell.angle_beta   90.00
_cell.angle_gamma   90.00
#
_symmetry.space_group_name_H-M   'P 1'
#
loop_
_entity.id
_entity.type
_entity.pdbx_description
1 polymer ?
#
loop_
_entity_poly.entity_id
_entity_poly.type
_entity_poly.pdbx_seq_one_letter_code
_entity_poly.pdbx_strand_id
1 'polypeptide(L)'
;IGQALEMIARGDLTVRCADLGQKYAALRDNFNDALSHLEAAMAKVSAKGTDIGTSKEEIRRASNELSQRTERQAASLEETSAALDELTVAVRQTADGAHEASKRVHAVSTEATHSDAIVTQAIEAMSGIEKSSSEITKIIGVIDEIAFQTNLLALNAGVEAARAGESGKGFAVVAQEVRELAQRSAAAAKEIKDQIARSSSQVDHGVRLVGEAGEALKRISDQIKAANEIVAKIAHSASEQDTTLRSISSSMNQL
;
A
#
# COMPACT_ATOMS: atom_id res chain seq x y z
N ILE A 1 83.01 35.66 50.67
CA ILE A 1 82.27 35.90 49.39
C ILE A 1 82.74 35.01 48.23
N GLY A 2 84.05 34.82 48.01
CA GLY A 2 84.57 33.98 46.91
C GLY A 2 84.06 32.52 46.91
N GLN A 3 84.00 31.88 48.08
CA GLN A 3 83.42 30.54 48.22
C GLN A 3 81.92 30.50 47.89
N ALA A 4 81.16 31.52 48.32
CA ALA A 4 79.74 31.61 47.97
C ALA A 4 79.54 31.78 46.46
N LEU A 5 80.37 32.59 45.80
CA LEU A 5 80.38 32.75 44.34
C LEU A 5 80.72 31.44 43.62
N GLU A 6 81.67 30.66 44.14
CA GLU A 6 82.01 29.34 43.58
C GLU A 6 80.84 28.36 43.67
N MET A 7 80.11 28.36 44.79
CA MET A 7 78.93 27.52 44.97
C MET A 7 77.77 27.94 44.06
N ILE A 8 77.55 29.24 43.88
CA ILE A 8 76.58 29.78 42.93
C ILE A 8 76.94 29.43 41.49
N ALA A 9 78.24 29.49 41.13
CA ALA A 9 78.72 29.08 39.81
C ALA A 9 78.45 27.58 39.52
N ARG A 10 78.28 26.76 40.56
CA ARG A 10 77.85 25.36 40.48
C ARG A 10 76.33 25.18 40.58
N GLY A 11 75.57 26.27 40.68
CA GLY A 11 74.10 26.27 40.74
C GLY A 11 73.50 26.18 42.14
N ASP A 12 74.32 26.25 43.20
CA ASP A 12 73.82 26.24 44.58
C ASP A 12 73.42 27.65 45.01
N LEU A 13 72.12 27.90 45.00
CA LEU A 13 71.50 29.17 45.43
C LEU A 13 71.16 29.20 46.93
N THR A 14 71.42 28.12 47.67
CA THR A 14 71.12 28.04 49.12
C THR A 14 72.17 28.74 49.97
N VAL A 15 73.32 29.05 49.38
CA VAL A 15 74.41 29.74 50.06
C VAL A 15 74.07 31.21 50.31
N ARG A 16 74.64 31.76 51.38
CA ARG A 16 74.55 33.20 51.70
C ARG A 16 75.94 33.73 52.01
N CYS A 17 76.16 35.01 51.71
CA CYS A 17 77.40 35.67 52.07
C CYS A 17 77.43 35.90 53.58
N ALA A 18 78.44 35.35 54.25
CA ALA A 18 78.73 35.58 55.66
C ALA A 18 79.10 37.06 55.92
N ASP A 19 79.20 37.45 57.19
CA ASP A 19 79.52 38.83 57.56
C ASP A 19 80.87 39.29 56.97
N LEU A 20 80.86 40.49 56.38
CA LEU A 20 82.03 41.13 55.75
C LEU A 20 82.47 42.39 56.52
N GLY A 21 81.88 42.65 57.68
CA GLY A 21 82.11 43.84 58.49
C GLY A 21 81.32 45.06 57.99
N GLN A 22 81.21 46.07 58.85
CA GLN A 22 80.27 47.20 58.69
C GLN A 22 80.48 48.01 57.39
N LYS A 23 81.72 48.08 56.88
CA LYS A 23 82.07 48.79 55.64
C LYS A 23 81.49 48.14 54.37
N TYR A 24 81.19 46.84 54.40
CA TYR A 24 80.71 46.07 53.25
C TYR A 24 79.32 45.45 53.47
N ALA A 25 78.61 45.87 54.51
CA ALA A 25 77.27 45.37 54.85
C ALA A 25 76.27 45.49 53.68
N ALA A 26 76.24 46.64 53.00
CA ALA A 26 75.37 46.85 51.84
C ALA A 26 75.66 45.88 50.67
N LEU A 27 76.93 45.51 50.45
CA LEU A 27 77.30 44.54 49.42
C LEU A 27 76.83 43.13 49.79
N ARG A 28 76.97 42.75 51.07
CA ARG A 28 76.46 41.47 51.60
C ARG A 28 74.94 41.39 51.44
N ASP A 29 74.23 42.45 51.82
CA ASP A 29 72.77 42.47 51.80
C ASP A 29 72.24 42.44 50.36
N ASN A 30 72.76 43.29 49.46
CA ASN A 30 72.42 43.26 48.04
C ASN A 30 72.72 41.89 47.38
N PHE A 31 73.83 41.25 47.76
CA PHE A 31 74.20 39.92 47.27
C PHE A 31 73.21 38.84 47.74
N ASN A 32 72.85 38.85 49.02
CA ASN A 32 71.89 37.90 49.58
C ASN A 32 70.46 38.13 49.06
N ASP A 33 70.08 39.39 48.82
CA ASP A 33 68.79 39.74 48.20
C ASP A 33 68.73 39.29 46.74
N ALA A 34 69.80 39.50 45.97
CA ALA A 34 69.88 39.00 44.59
C ALA A 34 69.76 37.47 44.53
N LEU A 35 70.40 36.75 45.46
CA LEU A 35 70.26 35.30 45.57
C LEU A 35 68.87 34.86 45.95
N SER A 36 68.23 35.56 46.90
CA SER A 36 66.86 35.25 47.31
C SER A 36 65.87 35.47 46.16
N HIS A 37 66.05 36.51 45.33
CA HIS A 37 65.26 36.72 44.12
C HIS A 37 65.50 35.63 43.06
N LEU A 38 66.76 35.21 42.87
CA LEU A 38 67.10 34.16 41.90
C LEU A 38 66.56 32.79 42.34
N GLU A 39 66.66 32.47 43.63
CA GLU A 39 66.06 31.28 44.24
C GLU A 39 64.55 31.27 44.06
N ALA A 40 63.87 32.39 44.34
CA ALA A 40 62.43 32.52 44.12
C ALA A 40 62.04 32.39 42.64
N ALA A 41 62.85 32.90 41.71
CA ALA A 41 62.63 32.75 40.29
C ALA A 41 62.80 31.28 39.84
N MET A 42 63.84 30.59 40.30
CA MET A 42 64.06 29.17 39.99
C MET A 42 63.01 28.27 40.61
N ALA A 43 62.54 28.57 41.82
CA ALA A 43 61.41 27.88 42.46
C ALA A 43 60.14 28.01 41.61
N LYS A 44 59.85 29.21 41.05
CA LYS A 44 58.73 29.42 40.11
C LYS A 44 58.91 28.62 38.82
N VAL A 45 60.11 28.58 38.26
CA VAL A 45 60.42 27.78 37.05
C VAL A 45 60.22 26.29 37.32
N SER A 46 60.72 25.78 38.44
CA SER A 46 60.56 24.38 38.84
C SER A 46 59.09 24.01 39.04
N ALA A 47 58.33 24.83 39.78
CA ALA A 47 56.89 24.65 39.96
C ALA A 47 56.16 24.63 38.61
N LYS A 48 56.51 25.55 37.70
CA LYS A 48 55.92 25.58 36.36
C LYS A 48 56.29 24.35 35.51
N GLY A 49 57.49 23.82 35.68
CA GLY A 49 57.92 22.56 35.05
C GLY A 49 57.07 21.37 35.50
N THR A 50 56.76 21.27 36.80
CA THR A 50 55.87 20.24 37.35
C THR A 50 54.43 20.40 36.84
N ASP A 51 53.92 21.63 36.78
CA ASP A 51 52.59 21.90 36.19
C ASP A 51 52.54 21.45 34.73
N ILE A 52 53.55 21.80 33.94
CA ILE A 52 53.64 21.39 32.52
C ILE A 52 53.69 19.86 32.39
N GLY A 53 54.44 19.17 33.27
CA GLY A 53 54.47 17.71 33.30
C GLY A 53 53.09 17.10 33.54
N THR A 54 52.35 17.67 34.49
CA THR A 54 50.98 17.25 34.81
C THR A 54 50.03 17.49 33.62
N SER A 55 50.04 18.69 33.03
CA SER A 55 49.22 19.03 31.87
C SER A 55 49.53 18.16 30.64
N LYS A 56 50.79 17.78 30.42
CA LYS A 56 51.15 16.85 29.34
C LYS A 56 50.51 15.48 29.51
N GLU A 57 50.48 14.97 30.74
CA GLU A 57 49.86 13.68 31.02
C GLU A 57 48.33 13.72 30.86
N GLU A 58 47.70 14.82 31.25
CA GLU A 58 46.27 15.07 30.99
C GLU A 58 45.96 15.11 29.49
N ILE A 59 46.76 15.84 28.69
CA ILE A 59 46.61 15.89 27.23
C ILE A 59 46.78 14.51 26.61
N ARG A 60 47.78 13.74 27.05
CA ARG A 60 48.02 12.37 26.56
C ARG A 60 46.82 11.47 26.84
N ARG A 61 46.25 11.57 28.04
CA ARG A 61 45.05 10.80 28.42
C ARG A 61 43.83 11.22 27.58
N ALA A 62 43.58 12.52 27.43
CA ALA A 62 42.48 13.05 26.63
C ALA A 62 42.62 12.66 25.15
N SER A 63 43.83 12.70 24.60
CA SER A 63 44.09 12.29 23.21
C SER A 63 43.87 10.80 22.99
N ASN A 64 44.28 9.95 23.94
CA ASN A 64 44.00 8.51 23.87
C ASN A 64 42.50 8.21 23.96
N GLU A 65 41.77 8.91 24.84
CA GLU A 65 40.31 8.77 24.93
C GLU A 65 39.62 9.25 23.65
N LEU A 66 40.07 10.38 23.08
CA LEU A 66 39.56 10.88 21.80
C LEU A 66 39.80 9.86 20.68
N SER A 67 41.00 9.27 20.59
CA SER A 67 41.31 8.24 19.58
C SER A 67 40.39 7.03 19.70
N GLN A 68 40.19 6.51 20.91
CA GLN A 68 39.27 5.38 21.14
C GLN A 68 37.81 5.74 20.81
N ARG A 69 37.40 6.97 21.09
CA ARG A 69 36.07 7.46 20.72
C ARG A 69 35.91 7.60 19.21
N THR A 70 36.92 8.12 18.51
CA THR A 70 36.94 8.23 17.04
C THR A 70 36.88 6.85 16.38
N GLU A 71 37.63 5.86 16.88
CA GLU A 71 37.56 4.48 16.38
C GLU A 71 36.17 3.86 16.56
N ARG A 72 35.56 4.02 17.74
CA ARG A 72 34.19 3.52 17.97
C ARG A 72 33.17 4.24 17.10
N GLN A 73 33.32 5.55 16.90
CA GLN A 73 32.42 6.32 16.05
C GLN A 73 32.55 5.90 14.59
N ALA A 74 33.77 5.63 14.10
CA ALA A 74 33.98 5.10 12.76
C ALA A 74 33.31 3.73 12.58
N ALA A 75 33.46 2.82 13.56
CA ALA A 75 32.79 1.52 13.52
C ALA A 75 31.25 1.65 13.49
N SER A 76 30.68 2.55 14.29
CA SER A 76 29.23 2.81 14.25
C SER A 76 28.77 3.44 12.92
N LEU A 77 29.59 4.27 12.29
CA LEU A 77 29.30 4.84 10.96
C LEU A 77 29.32 3.75 9.88
N GLU A 78 30.28 2.82 9.91
CA GLU A 78 30.32 1.68 9.00
C GLU A 78 29.07 0.79 9.12
N GLU A 79 28.66 0.45 10.34
CA GLU A 79 27.46 -0.35 10.60
C GLU A 79 26.19 0.37 10.11
N THR A 80 26.09 1.68 10.37
CA THR A 80 24.95 2.49 9.91
C THR A 80 24.91 2.60 8.39
N SER A 81 26.08 2.72 7.73
CA SER A 81 26.16 2.74 6.27
C SER A 81 25.70 1.41 5.67
N ALA A 82 26.12 0.28 6.26
CA ALA A 82 25.67 -1.04 5.82
C ALA A 82 24.15 -1.21 5.96
N ALA A 83 23.58 -0.78 7.09
CA ALA A 83 22.14 -0.81 7.31
C ALA A 83 21.35 0.08 6.32
N LEU A 84 21.92 1.23 5.92
CA LEU A 84 21.32 2.09 4.90
C LEU A 84 21.33 1.48 3.51
N ASP A 85 22.39 0.74 3.15
CA ASP A 85 22.45 0.01 1.88
C ASP A 85 21.38 -1.09 1.83
N GLU A 86 21.24 -1.87 2.91
CA GLU A 86 20.17 -2.88 3.03
C GLU A 86 18.78 -2.25 2.91
N LEU A 87 18.56 -1.13 3.60
CA LEU A 87 17.29 -0.41 3.56
C LEU A 87 17.00 0.16 2.16
N THR A 88 18.02 0.65 1.46
CA THR A 88 17.91 1.12 0.07
C THR A 88 17.46 -0.01 -0.86
N VAL A 89 18.03 -1.22 -0.70
CA VAL A 89 17.60 -2.40 -1.46
C VAL A 89 16.14 -2.76 -1.17
N ALA A 90 15.73 -2.76 0.10
CA ALA A 90 14.36 -3.07 0.50
C ALA A 90 13.33 -2.04 -0.04
N VAL A 91 13.68 -0.76 -0.04
CA VAL A 91 12.83 0.32 -0.59
C VAL A 91 12.66 0.16 -2.11
N ARG A 92 13.74 -0.18 -2.84
CA ARG A 92 13.64 -0.46 -4.28
C ARG A 92 12.78 -1.67 -4.59
N GLN A 93 12.95 -2.76 -3.85
CA GLN A 93 12.09 -3.94 -3.99
C GLN A 93 10.62 -3.61 -3.71
N THR A 94 10.35 -2.73 -2.74
CA THR A 94 8.99 -2.25 -2.44
C THR A 94 8.42 -1.43 -3.59
N ALA A 95 9.21 -0.54 -4.20
CA ALA A 95 8.81 0.24 -5.37
C ALA A 95 8.49 -0.65 -6.57
N ASP A 96 9.36 -1.62 -6.87
CA ASP A 96 9.15 -2.59 -7.96
C ASP A 96 7.91 -3.45 -7.71
N GLY A 97 7.74 -3.93 -6.47
CA GLY A 97 6.57 -4.69 -6.05
C GLY A 97 5.27 -3.90 -6.18
N ALA A 98 5.28 -2.62 -5.81
CA ALA A 98 4.14 -1.73 -6.00
C ALA A 98 3.84 -1.51 -7.50
N HIS A 99 4.86 -1.35 -8.33
CA HIS A 99 4.66 -1.19 -9.77
C HIS A 99 4.03 -2.44 -10.42
N GLU A 100 4.51 -3.63 -10.07
CA GLU A 100 3.93 -4.90 -10.53
C GLU A 100 2.51 -5.12 -9.99
N ALA A 101 2.25 -4.77 -8.73
CA ALA A 101 0.90 -4.79 -8.17
C ALA A 101 -0.04 -3.86 -8.95
N SER A 102 0.40 -2.66 -9.32
CA SER A 102 -0.41 -1.69 -10.08
C SER A 102 -0.78 -2.24 -11.46
N LYS A 103 0.17 -2.86 -12.17
CA LYS A 103 -0.12 -3.53 -13.46
C LYS A 103 -1.17 -4.63 -13.31
N ARG A 104 -1.06 -5.47 -12.28
CA ARG A 104 -2.02 -6.55 -12.01
C ARG A 104 -3.40 -5.99 -11.69
N VAL A 105 -3.48 -5.00 -10.82
CA VAL A 105 -4.74 -4.32 -10.48
C VAL A 105 -5.38 -3.69 -11.73
N HIS A 106 -4.58 -3.08 -12.61
CA HIS A 106 -5.08 -2.52 -13.86
C HIS A 106 -5.64 -3.59 -14.82
N ALA A 107 -4.96 -4.73 -14.94
CA ALA A 107 -5.46 -5.86 -15.73
C ALA A 107 -6.80 -6.39 -15.20
N VAL A 108 -6.91 -6.56 -13.88
CA VAL A 108 -8.17 -6.99 -13.23
C VAL A 108 -9.27 -5.92 -13.40
N SER A 109 -8.93 -4.63 -13.34
CA SER A 109 -9.89 -3.54 -13.61
C SER A 109 -10.44 -3.59 -15.03
N THR A 110 -9.59 -3.92 -16.00
CA THR A 110 -10.00 -4.07 -17.41
C THR A 110 -10.95 -5.25 -17.56
N GLU A 111 -10.61 -6.39 -16.95
CA GLU A 111 -11.46 -7.60 -16.97
C GLU A 111 -12.80 -7.38 -16.28
N ALA A 112 -12.83 -6.66 -15.16
CA ALA A 112 -14.06 -6.29 -14.47
C ALA A 112 -14.96 -5.40 -15.34
N THR A 113 -14.37 -4.47 -16.09
CA THR A 113 -15.10 -3.61 -17.04
C THR A 113 -15.67 -4.42 -18.20
N HIS A 114 -14.92 -5.41 -18.70
CA HIS A 114 -15.41 -6.33 -19.72
C HIS A 114 -16.57 -7.20 -19.19
N SER A 115 -16.45 -7.69 -17.96
CA SER A 115 -17.49 -8.48 -17.30
C SER A 115 -18.78 -7.70 -17.09
N ASP A 116 -18.69 -6.41 -16.76
CA ASP A 116 -19.85 -5.51 -16.62
C ASP A 116 -20.62 -5.37 -17.94
N ALA A 117 -19.90 -5.27 -19.07
CA ALA A 117 -20.51 -5.25 -20.40
C ALA A 117 -21.21 -6.58 -20.75
N ILE A 118 -20.62 -7.73 -20.38
CA ILE A 118 -21.23 -9.05 -20.58
C ILE A 118 -22.51 -9.18 -19.76
N VAL A 119 -22.49 -8.79 -18.49
CA VAL A 119 -23.67 -8.82 -17.62
C VAL A 119 -24.79 -7.94 -18.17
N THR A 120 -24.45 -6.73 -18.65
CA THR A 120 -25.42 -5.83 -19.28
C THR A 120 -26.07 -6.47 -20.51
N GLN A 121 -25.28 -7.09 -21.39
CA GLN A 121 -25.80 -7.82 -22.55
C GLN A 121 -26.67 -9.02 -22.15
N ALA A 122 -26.32 -9.73 -21.07
CA ALA A 122 -27.11 -10.84 -20.56
C ALA A 122 -28.48 -10.38 -20.03
N ILE A 123 -28.54 -9.23 -19.35
CA ILE A 123 -29.80 -8.62 -18.88
C ILE A 123 -30.67 -8.23 -20.09
N GLU A 124 -30.09 -7.58 -21.10
CA GLU A 124 -30.81 -7.21 -22.33
C GLU A 124 -31.36 -8.45 -23.05
N ALA A 125 -30.57 -9.52 -23.18
CA ALA A 125 -31.01 -10.77 -23.79
C ALA A 125 -32.18 -11.41 -23.03
N MET A 126 -32.11 -11.44 -21.69
CA MET A 126 -33.18 -11.97 -20.85
C MET A 126 -34.47 -11.15 -20.95
N SER A 127 -34.37 -9.81 -20.98
CA SER A 127 -35.51 -8.92 -21.22
C SER A 127 -36.12 -9.14 -22.61
N GLY A 128 -35.28 -9.42 -23.62
CA GLY A 128 -35.74 -9.84 -24.94
C GLY A 128 -36.57 -11.14 -24.91
N ILE A 129 -36.12 -12.14 -24.14
CA ILE A 129 -36.84 -13.42 -23.97
C ILE A 129 -38.18 -13.20 -23.25
N GLU A 130 -38.21 -12.37 -22.20
CA GLU A 130 -39.43 -12.00 -21.48
C GLU A 130 -40.46 -11.37 -22.43
N LYS A 131 -40.03 -10.39 -23.23
CA LYS A 131 -40.90 -9.73 -24.22
C LYS A 131 -41.43 -10.72 -25.25
N SER A 132 -40.58 -11.60 -25.78
CA SER A 132 -40.99 -12.64 -26.73
C SER A 132 -42.00 -13.61 -26.11
N SER A 133 -41.80 -14.01 -24.85
CA SER A 133 -42.72 -14.88 -24.11
C SER A 133 -44.10 -14.25 -23.91
N SER A 134 -44.14 -12.93 -23.65
CA SER A 134 -45.39 -12.16 -23.58
C SER A 134 -46.11 -12.10 -24.94
N GLU A 135 -45.38 -11.93 -26.05
CA GLU A 135 -45.97 -11.97 -27.40
C GLU A 135 -46.54 -13.35 -27.74
N ILE A 136 -45.81 -14.42 -27.41
CA ILE A 136 -46.29 -15.80 -27.57
C ILE A 136 -47.58 -16.00 -26.76
N THR A 137 -47.63 -15.53 -25.51
CA THR A 137 -48.81 -15.64 -24.65
C THR A 137 -50.05 -14.97 -25.28
N LYS A 138 -49.87 -13.82 -25.95
CA LYS A 138 -50.96 -13.15 -26.69
C LYS A 138 -51.43 -13.99 -27.88
N ILE A 139 -50.51 -14.55 -28.66
CA ILE A 139 -50.83 -15.41 -29.81
C ILE A 139 -51.60 -16.65 -29.37
N ILE A 140 -51.16 -17.30 -28.27
CA ILE A 140 -51.86 -18.46 -27.70
C ILE A 140 -53.27 -18.08 -27.22
N GLY A 141 -53.46 -16.87 -26.69
CA GLY A 141 -54.79 -16.35 -26.36
C GLY A 141 -55.72 -16.24 -27.57
N VAL A 142 -55.21 -15.77 -28.71
CA VAL A 142 -55.97 -15.73 -29.98
C VAL A 142 -56.30 -17.14 -30.48
N ILE A 143 -55.37 -18.10 -30.35
CA ILE A 143 -55.61 -19.50 -30.74
C ILE A 143 -56.71 -20.13 -29.89
N ASP A 144 -56.72 -19.89 -28.57
CA ASP A 144 -57.77 -20.35 -27.66
C ASP A 144 -59.13 -19.75 -28.04
N GLU A 145 -59.18 -18.46 -28.40
CA GLU A 145 -60.39 -17.81 -28.89
C GLU A 145 -60.88 -18.41 -30.22
N ILE A 146 -59.98 -18.67 -31.18
CA ILE A 146 -60.32 -19.35 -32.44
C ILE A 146 -60.86 -20.75 -32.18
N ALA A 147 -60.24 -21.51 -31.27
CA ALA A 147 -60.72 -22.83 -30.88
C ALA A 147 -62.12 -22.77 -30.26
N PHE A 148 -62.38 -21.79 -29.40
CA PHE A 148 -63.70 -21.56 -28.80
C PHE A 148 -64.76 -21.21 -29.86
N GLN A 149 -64.46 -20.29 -30.78
CA GLN A 149 -65.34 -19.92 -31.89
C GLN A 149 -65.62 -21.12 -32.80
N THR A 150 -64.60 -21.92 -33.12
CA THR A 150 -64.73 -23.14 -33.94
C THR A 150 -65.63 -24.17 -33.25
N ASN A 151 -65.48 -24.35 -31.95
CA ASN A 151 -66.34 -25.23 -31.14
C ASN A 151 -67.81 -24.76 -31.14
N LEU A 152 -68.06 -23.45 -31.07
CA LEU A 152 -69.42 -22.87 -31.18
C LEU A 152 -70.02 -23.05 -32.57
N LEU A 153 -69.24 -22.80 -33.63
CA LEU A 153 -69.64 -23.02 -35.02
C LEU A 153 -70.01 -24.49 -35.28
N ALA A 154 -69.18 -25.41 -34.79
CA ALA A 154 -69.41 -26.85 -34.90
C ALA A 154 -70.66 -27.29 -34.13
N LEU A 155 -70.90 -26.72 -32.94
CA LEU A 155 -72.12 -26.97 -32.18
C LEU A 155 -73.37 -26.52 -32.95
N ASN A 156 -73.36 -25.30 -33.49
CA ASN A 156 -74.47 -24.77 -34.29
C ASN A 156 -74.72 -25.64 -35.54
N ALA A 157 -73.66 -26.06 -36.24
CA ALA A 157 -73.75 -26.95 -37.39
C ALA A 157 -74.33 -28.32 -37.01
N GLY A 158 -73.93 -28.87 -35.85
CA GLY A 158 -74.48 -30.11 -35.33
C GLY A 158 -75.98 -30.02 -35.01
N VAL A 159 -76.43 -28.89 -34.44
CA VAL A 159 -77.86 -28.63 -34.17
C VAL A 159 -78.65 -28.55 -35.47
N GLU A 160 -78.16 -27.83 -36.48
CA GLU A 160 -78.87 -27.70 -37.77
C GLU A 160 -78.87 -29.01 -38.57
N ALA A 161 -77.79 -29.81 -38.47
CA ALA A 161 -77.73 -31.16 -39.03
C ALA A 161 -78.76 -32.10 -38.39
N ALA A 162 -78.95 -32.03 -37.07
CA ALA A 162 -80.00 -32.78 -36.38
C ALA A 162 -81.41 -32.35 -36.83
N ARG A 163 -81.58 -31.04 -37.11
CA ARG A 163 -82.83 -30.46 -37.60
C ARG A 163 -83.19 -30.93 -39.02
N ALA A 164 -82.19 -31.20 -39.86
CA ALA A 164 -82.35 -31.71 -41.22
C ALA A 164 -82.66 -33.23 -41.29
N GLY A 165 -82.68 -33.95 -40.16
CA GLY A 165 -83.07 -35.36 -40.09
C GLY A 165 -82.11 -36.30 -40.84
N GLU A 166 -82.65 -37.25 -41.61
CA GLU A 166 -81.88 -38.26 -42.36
C GLU A 166 -80.88 -37.62 -43.34
N SER A 167 -81.24 -36.51 -43.99
CA SER A 167 -80.38 -35.80 -44.95
C SER A 167 -79.18 -35.11 -44.30
N GLY A 168 -79.21 -34.87 -42.98
CA GLY A 168 -78.15 -34.19 -42.23
C GLY A 168 -77.12 -35.11 -41.58
N LYS A 169 -77.28 -36.44 -41.62
CA LYS A 169 -76.42 -37.40 -40.89
C LYS A 169 -74.92 -37.25 -41.21
N GLY A 170 -74.56 -37.06 -42.47
CA GLY A 170 -73.16 -36.86 -42.86
C GLY A 170 -72.57 -35.55 -42.32
N PHE A 171 -73.36 -34.47 -42.33
CA PHE A 171 -72.98 -33.18 -41.76
C PHE A 171 -72.82 -33.23 -40.23
N ALA A 172 -73.66 -34.01 -39.55
CA ALA A 172 -73.58 -34.18 -38.09
C ALA A 172 -72.26 -34.84 -37.66
N VAL A 173 -71.76 -35.82 -38.42
CA VAL A 173 -70.47 -36.47 -38.14
C VAL A 173 -69.32 -35.48 -38.32
N VAL A 174 -69.32 -34.71 -39.41
CA VAL A 174 -68.28 -33.69 -39.64
C VAL A 174 -68.32 -32.61 -38.55
N ALA A 175 -69.50 -32.16 -38.14
CA ALA A 175 -69.65 -31.19 -37.06
C ALA A 175 -69.09 -31.71 -35.73
N GLN A 176 -69.31 -32.99 -35.41
CA GLN A 176 -68.75 -33.60 -34.21
C GLN A 176 -67.22 -33.69 -34.26
N GLU A 177 -66.64 -34.10 -35.40
CA GLU A 177 -65.19 -34.19 -35.59
C GLU A 177 -64.51 -32.81 -35.47
N VAL A 178 -65.10 -31.77 -36.08
CA VAL A 178 -64.61 -30.38 -35.97
C VAL A 178 -64.69 -29.89 -34.53
N ARG A 179 -65.74 -30.25 -33.79
CA ARG A 179 -65.90 -29.91 -32.38
C ARG A 179 -64.81 -30.55 -31.52
N GLU A 180 -64.54 -31.83 -31.74
CA GLU A 180 -63.53 -32.59 -31.00
C GLU A 180 -62.12 -32.05 -31.31
N LEU A 181 -61.84 -31.69 -32.56
CA LEU A 181 -60.61 -31.01 -32.96
C LEU A 181 -60.46 -29.64 -32.27
N ALA A 182 -61.53 -28.85 -32.21
CA ALA A 182 -61.54 -27.55 -31.53
C ALA A 182 -61.26 -27.69 -30.02
N GLN A 183 -61.85 -28.68 -29.36
CA GLN A 183 -61.57 -28.97 -27.95
C GLN A 183 -60.11 -29.40 -27.72
N ARG A 184 -59.54 -30.22 -28.61
CA ARG A 184 -58.12 -30.60 -28.56
C ARG A 184 -57.20 -29.39 -28.75
N SER A 185 -57.53 -28.50 -29.68
CA SER A 185 -56.77 -27.25 -29.89
C SER A 185 -56.80 -26.34 -28.66
N ALA A 186 -57.96 -26.18 -28.00
CA ALA A 186 -58.07 -25.40 -26.77
C ALA A 186 -57.26 -26.01 -25.62
N ALA A 187 -57.30 -27.34 -25.47
CA ALA A 187 -56.49 -28.04 -24.46
C ALA A 187 -54.98 -27.84 -24.69
N ALA A 188 -54.52 -27.98 -25.94
CA ALA A 188 -53.11 -27.76 -26.31
C ALA A 188 -52.70 -26.28 -26.11
N ALA A 189 -53.56 -25.33 -26.47
CA ALA A 189 -53.31 -23.90 -26.24
C ALA A 189 -53.12 -23.61 -24.74
N LYS A 190 -53.95 -24.22 -23.88
CA LYS A 190 -53.82 -24.10 -22.42
C LYS A 190 -52.50 -24.69 -21.90
N GLU A 191 -52.10 -25.87 -22.33
CA GLU A 191 -50.81 -26.47 -21.94
C GLU A 191 -49.62 -25.59 -22.35
N ILE A 192 -49.63 -25.05 -23.57
CA ILE A 192 -48.58 -24.14 -24.03
C ILE A 192 -48.56 -22.87 -23.18
N LYS A 193 -49.73 -22.30 -22.85
CA LYS A 193 -49.83 -21.12 -21.97
C LYS A 193 -49.21 -21.38 -20.59
N ASP A 194 -49.50 -22.52 -19.99
CA ASP A 194 -48.94 -22.92 -18.70
C ASP A 194 -47.42 -23.14 -18.77
N GLN A 195 -46.91 -23.68 -19.89
CA GLN A 195 -45.48 -23.84 -20.10
C GLN A 195 -44.76 -22.50 -20.29
N ILE A 196 -45.33 -21.57 -21.07
CA ILE A 196 -44.79 -20.22 -21.25
C ILE A 196 -44.80 -19.44 -19.94
N ALA A 197 -45.87 -19.56 -19.12
CA ALA A 197 -45.94 -18.92 -17.82
C ALA A 197 -44.80 -19.39 -16.88
N ARG A 198 -44.52 -20.70 -16.87
CA ARG A 198 -43.38 -21.26 -16.12
C ARG A 198 -42.04 -20.73 -16.65
N SER A 199 -41.84 -20.72 -17.96
CA SER A 199 -40.63 -20.16 -18.58
C SER A 199 -40.44 -18.69 -18.22
N SER A 200 -41.50 -17.88 -18.24
CA SER A 200 -41.46 -16.46 -17.87
C SER A 200 -41.01 -16.26 -16.42
N SER A 201 -41.50 -17.09 -15.49
CA SER A 201 -41.06 -17.05 -14.09
C SER A 201 -39.58 -17.45 -13.93
N GLN A 202 -39.08 -18.40 -14.71
CA GLN A 202 -37.67 -18.76 -14.71
C GLN A 202 -36.78 -17.64 -15.28
N VAL A 203 -37.23 -16.95 -16.32
CA VAL A 203 -36.53 -15.80 -16.90
C VAL A 203 -36.47 -14.66 -15.89
N ASP A 204 -37.57 -14.31 -15.24
CA ASP A 204 -37.61 -13.26 -14.20
C ASP A 204 -36.64 -13.57 -13.04
N HIS A 205 -36.62 -14.82 -12.58
CA HIS A 205 -35.63 -15.27 -11.60
C HIS A 205 -34.19 -15.14 -12.11
N GLY A 206 -33.95 -15.48 -13.38
CA GLY A 206 -32.65 -15.32 -14.04
C GLY A 206 -32.20 -13.87 -14.11
N VAL A 207 -33.09 -12.95 -14.51
CA VAL A 207 -32.83 -11.50 -14.55
C VAL A 207 -32.39 -11.01 -13.18
N ARG A 208 -33.10 -11.40 -12.11
CA ARG A 208 -32.75 -11.01 -10.73
C ARG A 208 -31.35 -11.49 -10.34
N LEU A 209 -31.01 -12.76 -10.59
CA LEU A 209 -29.68 -13.30 -10.28
C LEU A 209 -28.56 -12.61 -11.05
N VAL A 210 -28.78 -12.33 -12.34
CA VAL A 210 -27.80 -11.61 -13.17
C VAL A 210 -27.66 -10.17 -12.70
N GLY A 211 -28.74 -9.51 -12.27
CA GLY A 211 -28.71 -8.19 -11.63
C GLY A 211 -27.89 -8.17 -10.34
N GLU A 212 -28.12 -9.14 -9.45
CA GLU A 212 -27.33 -9.30 -8.21
C GLU A 212 -25.84 -9.53 -8.51
N ALA A 213 -25.51 -10.30 -9.56
CA ALA A 213 -24.14 -10.50 -10.03
C ALA A 213 -23.52 -9.20 -10.57
N GLY A 214 -24.29 -8.40 -11.32
CA GLY A 214 -23.87 -7.08 -11.80
C GLY A 214 -23.54 -6.11 -10.67
N GLU A 215 -24.37 -6.04 -9.63
CA GLU A 215 -24.07 -5.23 -8.44
C GLU A 215 -22.81 -5.71 -7.70
N ALA A 216 -22.61 -7.02 -7.61
CA ALA A 216 -21.40 -7.59 -7.01
C ALA A 216 -20.14 -7.21 -7.80
N LEU A 217 -20.18 -7.31 -9.13
CA LEU A 217 -19.08 -6.88 -10.00
C LEU A 217 -18.80 -5.39 -9.87
N LYS A 218 -19.84 -4.55 -9.75
CA LYS A 218 -19.67 -3.12 -9.54
C LYS A 218 -18.94 -2.81 -8.22
N ARG A 219 -19.31 -3.48 -7.12
CA ARG A 219 -18.59 -3.37 -5.84
C ARG A 219 -17.13 -3.81 -5.96
N ILE A 220 -16.86 -4.89 -6.68
CA ILE A 220 -15.50 -5.38 -6.94
C ILE A 220 -14.70 -4.33 -7.74
N SER A 221 -15.29 -3.74 -8.78
CA SER A 221 -14.67 -2.68 -9.58
C SER A 221 -14.27 -1.47 -8.72
N ASP A 222 -15.14 -1.04 -7.81
CA ASP A 222 -14.83 0.06 -6.89
C ASP A 222 -13.72 -0.30 -5.89
N GLN A 223 -13.68 -1.54 -5.40
CA GLN A 223 -12.57 -2.03 -4.56
C GLN A 223 -11.24 -2.08 -5.33
N ILE A 224 -11.25 -2.48 -6.60
CA ILE A 224 -10.07 -2.49 -7.47
C ILE A 224 -9.54 -1.07 -7.68
N LYS A 225 -10.42 -0.08 -7.89
CA LYS A 225 -10.01 1.34 -7.98
C LYS A 225 -9.32 1.81 -6.71
N ALA A 226 -9.90 1.53 -5.54
CA ALA A 226 -9.31 1.88 -4.26
C ALA A 226 -7.94 1.19 -4.05
N ALA A 227 -7.81 -0.08 -4.44
CA ALA A 227 -6.54 -0.79 -4.40
C ALA A 227 -5.49 -0.13 -5.30
N ASN A 228 -5.88 0.32 -6.51
CA ASN A 228 -4.96 1.01 -7.42
C ASN A 228 -4.44 2.32 -6.82
N GLU A 229 -5.30 3.09 -6.15
CA GLU A 229 -4.89 4.33 -5.46
C GLU A 229 -3.89 4.06 -4.33
N ILE A 230 -4.10 3.00 -3.54
CA ILE A 230 -3.19 2.62 -2.46
C ILE A 230 -1.83 2.22 -3.04
N VAL A 231 -1.83 1.39 -4.08
CA VAL A 231 -0.59 0.94 -4.72
C VAL A 231 0.17 2.12 -5.34
N ALA A 232 -0.53 3.07 -5.97
CA ALA A 232 0.08 4.29 -6.49
C ALA A 232 0.73 5.14 -5.37
N LYS A 233 0.07 5.24 -4.20
CA LYS A 233 0.66 5.92 -3.02
C LYS A 233 1.91 5.20 -2.52
N ILE A 234 1.90 3.87 -2.45
CA ILE A 234 3.09 3.09 -2.03
C ILE A 234 4.25 3.33 -3.00
N ALA A 235 4.00 3.27 -4.32
CA ALA A 235 5.03 3.52 -5.32
C ALA A 235 5.62 4.94 -5.21
N HIS A 236 4.76 5.94 -4.98
CA HIS A 236 5.19 7.32 -4.77
C HIS A 236 6.05 7.47 -3.51
N SER A 237 5.56 6.96 -2.36
CA SER A 237 6.31 7.00 -1.10
C SER A 237 7.64 6.25 -1.17
N ALA A 238 7.70 5.11 -1.87
CA ALA A 238 8.95 4.38 -2.06
C ALA A 238 9.96 5.19 -2.91
N SER A 239 9.49 5.93 -3.92
CA SER A 239 10.33 6.84 -4.72
C SER A 239 10.88 8.02 -3.89
N GLU A 240 10.07 8.59 -3.01
CA GLU A 240 10.52 9.64 -2.08
C GLU A 240 11.54 9.11 -1.07
N GLN A 241 11.33 7.89 -0.57
CA GLN A 241 12.27 7.21 0.32
C GLN A 241 13.61 6.93 -0.37
N ASP A 242 13.64 6.42 -1.62
CA ASP A 242 14.91 6.21 -2.36
C ASP A 242 15.68 7.54 -2.52
N THR A 243 14.98 8.64 -2.80
CA THR A 243 15.60 9.97 -2.90
C THR A 243 16.20 10.41 -1.55
N THR A 244 15.44 10.25 -0.47
CA THR A 244 15.87 10.61 0.89
C THR A 244 17.07 9.77 1.33
N LEU A 245 17.08 8.48 1.04
CA LEU A 245 18.18 7.57 1.38
C LEU A 245 19.45 7.90 0.61
N ARG A 246 19.35 8.28 -0.66
CA ARG A 246 20.50 8.78 -1.42
C ARG A 246 21.10 10.04 -0.79
N SER A 247 20.26 10.97 -0.32
CA SER A 247 20.74 12.15 0.39
C SER A 247 21.46 11.79 1.70
N ILE A 248 20.88 10.89 2.51
CA ILE A 248 21.49 10.44 3.76
C ILE A 248 22.83 9.73 3.49
N SER A 249 22.86 8.80 2.55
CA SER A 249 24.10 8.09 2.14
C SER A 249 25.18 9.07 1.66
N SER A 250 24.80 10.10 0.89
CA SER A 250 25.74 11.15 0.48
C SER A 250 26.28 11.96 1.66
N SER A 251 25.44 12.28 2.66
CA SER A 251 25.87 13.00 3.85
C SER A 251 26.78 12.15 4.74
N MET A 252 26.54 10.84 4.84
CA MET A 252 27.42 9.94 5.60
C MET A 252 28.81 9.82 4.98
N ASN A 253 28.92 9.82 3.64
CA ASN A 253 30.21 9.84 2.95
C ASN A 253 31.01 11.15 3.13
N GLN A 254 30.41 12.20 3.70
CA GLN A 254 31.06 13.49 3.96
C GLN A 254 31.51 13.67 5.42
N LEU A 255 31.16 12.74 6.32
CA LEU A 255 31.52 12.74 7.75
C LEU A 255 32.80 11.94 8.00
#